data_AF-A0A923WZB5-F1
#
_entry.id   AF-A0A923WZB5-F1
#
_cell.length_a   1.000
_cell.length_b   1.000
_cell.length_c   1.000
_cell.angle_alpha   90.00
_cell.angle_beta   90.00
_cell.angle_gamma   90.00
#
_symmetry.space_group_name_H-M   'P 1'
#
loop_
_entity.id
_entity.type
_entity.pdbx_description
1 polymer ?
#
loop_
_entity_poly.entity_id
_entity_poly.type
_entity_poly.pdbx_seq_one_letter_code
_entity_poly.pdbx_strand_id
1 'polypeptide(L)'
;ILKPRSKRSYVAVQAGAAILLGVAALFTVSYSWPVSLVVVGMWLIGYSAASHVLNSYDDETHSLFLSLGWGLVMAEIGWVAYHWTIAYSLPFIATLLVPQVAIISILTAFVAWKAYDSFYHFQKIRTSDIILPLLFTLSVILVLVTIFNRVGTAI
;
A
#
# COMPACT_ATOMS: atom_id res chain seq x y z
N ILE A 1 -13.05 -33.90 4.97
CA ILE A 1 -13.02 -32.92 3.86
C ILE A 1 -12.28 -31.68 4.36
N LEU A 2 -10.99 -31.57 4.08
CA LEU A 2 -10.17 -30.42 4.45
C LEU A 2 -10.21 -29.45 3.26
N LYS A 3 -10.88 -28.30 3.39
CA LYS A 3 -10.90 -27.30 2.31
C LYS A 3 -9.56 -26.55 2.35
N PRO A 4 -8.78 -26.50 1.25
CA PRO A 4 -7.49 -25.83 1.25
C PRO A 4 -7.75 -24.32 1.24
N ARG A 5 -7.73 -23.69 2.42
CA ARG A 5 -7.57 -22.24 2.51
C ARG A 5 -6.15 -21.93 2.05
N SER A 6 -6.01 -21.05 1.05
CA SER A 6 -4.67 -20.53 0.71
C SER A 6 -4.06 -19.93 1.97
N LYS A 7 -2.74 -20.04 2.13
CA LYS A 7 -2.07 -19.43 3.29
C LYS A 7 -2.38 -17.93 3.28
N ARG A 8 -2.77 -17.35 4.42
CA ARG A 8 -3.09 -15.92 4.55
C ARG A 8 -1.98 -15.01 4.00
N SER A 9 -0.72 -15.46 4.12
CA SER A 9 0.43 -14.77 3.52
C SER A 9 0.35 -14.68 1.99
N TYR A 10 -0.18 -15.69 1.29
CA TYR A 10 -0.38 -15.64 -0.16
C TYR A 10 -1.50 -14.66 -0.55
N VAL A 11 -2.57 -14.58 0.24
CA VAL A 11 -3.62 -13.57 0.07
C VAL A 11 -3.04 -12.16 0.25
N ALA A 12 -2.22 -11.97 1.29
CA ALA A 12 -1.54 -10.70 1.54
C ALA A 12 -0.57 -10.31 0.40
N VAL A 13 0.16 -11.28 -0.16
CA VAL A 13 1.03 -11.04 -1.33
C VAL A 13 0.21 -10.64 -2.56
N GLN A 14 -0.92 -11.29 -2.82
CA GLN A 14 -1.82 -10.93 -3.92
C GLN A 14 -2.39 -9.52 -3.76
N ALA A 15 -2.84 -9.18 -2.55
CA ALA A 15 -3.30 -7.83 -2.23
C ALA A 15 -2.19 -6.78 -2.37
N GLY A 16 -0.98 -7.08 -1.90
CA GLY A 16 0.19 -6.22 -2.06
C GLY A 16 0.54 -5.97 -3.53
N ALA A 17 0.52 -7.02 -4.36
CA ALA A 17 0.71 -6.89 -5.81
C ALA A 17 -0.39 -6.04 -6.46
N ALA A 18 -1.65 -6.22 -6.05
CA ALA A 18 -2.77 -5.41 -6.52
C ALA A 18 -2.61 -3.93 -6.15
N ILE A 19 -2.14 -3.62 -4.93
CA ILE A 19 -1.82 -2.24 -4.52
C ILE A 19 -0.68 -1.69 -5.39
N LEU A 20 0.43 -2.40 -5.50
CA LEU A 20 1.60 -1.91 -6.24
C LEU A 20 1.26 -1.62 -7.71
N LEU A 21 0.63 -2.57 -8.40
CA LEU A 21 0.29 -2.44 -9.81
C LEU A 21 -0.87 -1.48 -10.03
N GLY A 22 -1.90 -1.52 -9.17
CA GLY A 22 -3.07 -0.64 -9.28
C GLY A 22 -2.72 0.82 -9.05
N VAL A 23 -1.93 1.11 -8.01
CA VAL A 23 -1.46 2.47 -7.73
C VAL A 23 -0.50 2.94 -8.81
N ALA A 24 0.42 2.09 -9.28
CA ALA A 24 1.31 2.44 -10.38
C ALA A 24 0.52 2.80 -11.64
N ALA A 25 -0.42 1.95 -12.07
CA ALA A 25 -1.25 2.21 -13.24
C ALA A 25 -2.06 3.50 -13.09
N LEU A 26 -2.69 3.72 -11.93
CA LEU A 26 -3.47 4.94 -11.66
C LEU A 26 -2.60 6.19 -11.82
N PHE A 27 -1.42 6.24 -11.21
CA PHE A 27 -0.53 7.41 -11.28
C PHE A 27 0.17 7.59 -12.63
N THR A 28 0.32 6.51 -13.43
CA THR A 28 0.84 6.62 -14.80
C THR A 28 -0.15 7.30 -15.74
N VAL A 29 -1.46 7.10 -15.57
CA VAL A 29 -2.47 7.60 -16.52
C VAL A 29 -3.17 8.89 -16.07
N SER A 30 -3.11 9.22 -14.78
CA SER A 30 -3.95 10.26 -14.17
C SER A 30 -3.35 11.67 -14.15
N TYR A 31 -2.27 11.93 -14.90
CA TYR A 31 -1.58 13.23 -14.89
C TYR A 31 -2.48 14.44 -15.22
N SER A 32 -3.56 14.23 -15.97
CA SER A 32 -4.53 15.25 -16.39
C SER A 32 -5.91 15.07 -15.76
N TRP A 33 -6.07 14.12 -14.85
CA TRP A 33 -7.36 13.84 -14.22
C TRP A 33 -7.67 14.85 -13.12
N PRO A 34 -8.94 15.12 -12.80
CA PRO A 34 -9.29 15.79 -11.55
C PRO A 34 -8.75 15.01 -10.35
N VAL A 35 -8.14 15.70 -9.38
CA VAL A 35 -7.60 15.09 -8.15
C VAL A 35 -8.63 14.21 -7.43
N SER A 36 -9.90 14.59 -7.46
CA SER A 36 -10.99 13.81 -6.87
C SER A 36 -11.10 12.39 -7.44
N LEU A 37 -10.86 12.19 -8.73
CA LEU A 37 -10.88 10.86 -9.36
C LEU A 37 -9.69 10.01 -8.90
N VAL A 38 -8.51 10.62 -8.72
CA VAL A 38 -7.32 9.91 -8.21
C VAL A 38 -7.53 9.50 -6.75
N VAL A 39 -8.08 10.38 -5.93
CA VAL A 39 -8.40 10.11 -4.52
C VAL A 39 -9.42 8.97 -4.40
N VAL A 40 -10.50 9.01 -5.19
CA VAL A 40 -11.48 7.91 -5.24
C VAL A 40 -10.85 6.61 -5.75
N GLY A 41 -9.99 6.67 -6.77
CA GLY A 41 -9.26 5.50 -7.28
C GLY A 41 -8.37 4.86 -6.21
N MET A 42 -7.61 5.67 -5.47
CA MET A 42 -6.77 5.23 -4.35
C MET A 42 -7.60 4.63 -3.22
N TRP A 43 -8.73 5.24 -2.90
CA TRP A 43 -9.69 4.71 -1.93
C TRP A 43 -10.21 3.34 -2.33
N LEU A 44 -10.63 3.16 -3.59
CA LEU A 44 -11.12 1.88 -4.11
C LEU A 44 -10.06 0.79 -4.11
N ILE A 45 -8.81 1.12 -4.50
CA ILE A 45 -7.69 0.18 -4.47
C ILE A 45 -7.42 -0.27 -3.03
N GLY A 46 -7.33 0.69 -2.10
CA GLY A 46 -7.14 0.40 -0.67
C GLY A 46 -8.25 -0.47 -0.10
N TYR A 47 -9.50 -0.04 -0.26
CA TYR A 47 -10.69 -0.76 0.21
C TYR A 47 -10.73 -2.20 -0.32
N SER A 48 -10.46 -2.40 -1.61
CA SER A 48 -10.51 -3.71 -2.23
C SER A 48 -9.39 -4.62 -1.72
N ALA A 49 -8.18 -4.10 -1.58
CA ALA A 49 -7.04 -4.85 -1.05
C ALA A 49 -7.24 -5.23 0.43
N ALA A 50 -7.70 -4.30 1.26
CA ALA A 50 -8.02 -4.60 2.66
C ALA A 50 -9.16 -5.62 2.77
N SER A 51 -10.23 -5.48 1.98
CA SER A 51 -11.34 -6.44 1.99
C SER A 51 -10.88 -7.83 1.58
N HIS A 52 -9.98 -7.93 0.59
CA HIS A 52 -9.41 -9.20 0.16
C HIS A 52 -8.61 -9.89 1.27
N VAL A 53 -7.80 -9.13 2.01
CA VAL A 53 -6.99 -9.65 3.13
C VAL A 53 -7.84 -9.99 4.34
N LEU A 54 -8.72 -9.08 4.78
CA LEU A 54 -9.52 -9.23 6.00
C LEU A 54 -10.50 -10.40 5.90
N ASN A 55 -11.08 -10.64 4.72
CA ASN A 55 -11.96 -11.81 4.50
C ASN A 55 -11.22 -13.16 4.51
N SER A 56 -9.88 -13.17 4.63
CA SER A 56 -9.10 -14.39 4.87
C SER A 56 -8.95 -14.73 6.36
N TYR A 57 -9.40 -13.86 7.25
CA TYR A 57 -9.48 -14.07 8.69
C TYR A 57 -10.89 -14.52 9.05
N ASP A 58 -11.00 -15.71 9.64
CA ASP A 58 -12.26 -16.44 9.72
C ASP A 58 -13.27 -15.81 10.69
N ASP A 59 -12.77 -15.12 11.71
CA ASP A 59 -13.56 -14.55 12.81
C ASP A 59 -13.63 -13.01 12.75
N GLU A 60 -13.19 -12.39 11.65
CA GLU A 60 -13.29 -10.94 11.50
C GLU A 60 -14.74 -10.53 11.17
N THR A 61 -15.33 -9.73 12.04
CA THR A 61 -16.73 -9.28 11.97
C THR A 61 -16.88 -7.83 11.49
N HIS A 62 -15.79 -7.07 11.49
CA HIS A 62 -15.71 -5.65 11.15
C HIS A 62 -14.96 -5.41 9.83
N SER A 63 -14.85 -6.42 8.97
CA SER A 63 -14.07 -6.34 7.72
C SER A 63 -14.48 -5.15 6.86
N LEU A 64 -15.79 -4.87 6.73
CA LEU A 64 -16.30 -3.70 6.03
C LEU A 64 -15.76 -2.38 6.60
N PHE A 65 -15.90 -2.18 7.91
CA PHE A 65 -15.48 -0.94 8.56
C PHE A 65 -13.97 -0.71 8.44
N LEU A 66 -13.17 -1.75 8.71
CA LEU A 66 -11.73 -1.70 8.60
C LEU A 66 -11.27 -1.45 7.16
N SER A 67 -11.92 -2.07 6.17
CA SER A 67 -11.62 -1.83 4.75
C SER A 67 -11.95 -0.41 4.31
N LEU A 68 -13.08 0.16 4.77
CA LEU A 68 -13.44 1.55 4.49
C LEU A 68 -12.42 2.52 5.10
N GLY A 69 -12.01 2.26 6.34
CA GLY A 69 -10.97 3.02 7.04
C GLY A 69 -9.62 2.93 6.34
N TRP A 70 -9.23 1.74 5.87
CA TRP A 70 -7.99 1.57 5.11
C TRP A 70 -8.05 2.25 3.74
N GLY A 71 -9.19 2.18 3.05
CA GLY A 71 -9.46 2.95 1.85
C GLY A 71 -9.21 4.44 2.08
N LEU A 72 -9.69 5.01 3.20
CA LEU A 72 -9.47 6.42 3.55
C LEU A 72 -7.98 6.74 3.71
N VAL A 73 -7.21 5.90 4.42
CA VAL A 73 -5.76 6.08 4.55
C VAL A 73 -5.08 6.13 3.18
N MET A 74 -5.45 5.22 2.28
CA MET A 74 -4.92 5.19 0.91
C MET A 74 -5.34 6.42 0.09
N ALA A 75 -6.56 6.91 0.30
CA ALA A 75 -7.07 8.13 -0.34
C ALA A 75 -6.23 9.37 0.05
N GLU A 76 -5.91 9.51 1.34
CA GLU A 76 -5.06 10.59 1.86
C GLU A 76 -3.63 10.51 1.33
N ILE A 77 -3.04 9.30 1.31
CA ILE A 77 -1.74 9.06 0.66
C ILE A 77 -1.77 9.50 -0.81
N GLY A 78 -2.84 9.12 -1.52
CA GLY A 78 -3.09 9.50 -2.90
C GLY A 78 -3.18 11.00 -3.11
N TRP A 79 -3.94 11.69 -2.25
CA TRP A 79 -4.12 13.14 -2.32
C TRP A 79 -2.80 13.90 -2.14
N VAL A 80 -2.00 13.54 -1.13
CA VAL A 80 -0.67 14.13 -0.92
C VAL A 80 0.24 13.84 -2.10
N ALA A 81 0.30 12.58 -2.54
CA ALA A 81 1.16 12.14 -3.63
C ALA A 81 0.79 12.77 -4.97
N TYR A 82 -0.48 13.08 -5.23
CA TYR A 82 -0.92 13.73 -6.46
C TYR A 82 -0.22 15.09 -6.66
N HIS A 83 -0.06 15.86 -5.59
CA HIS A 83 0.63 17.15 -5.61
C HIS A 83 2.15 17.02 -5.62
N TRP A 84 2.69 15.85 -5.30
CA TRP A 84 4.12 15.57 -5.23
C TRP A 84 4.48 14.29 -6.01
N THR A 85 4.04 14.25 -7.26
CA THR A 85 4.18 13.06 -8.11
C THR A 85 5.63 12.90 -8.55
N ILE A 86 6.28 11.84 -8.07
CA ILE A 86 7.65 11.46 -8.42
C ILE A 86 7.63 10.02 -8.91
N ALA A 87 8.36 9.74 -9.99
CA ALA A 87 8.49 8.40 -10.53
C ALA A 87 9.94 8.11 -10.92
N TYR A 88 10.35 6.85 -10.76
CA TYR A 88 11.74 6.43 -10.96
C TYR A 88 11.86 5.50 -12.16
N SER A 89 12.87 5.71 -13.00
CA SER A 89 13.23 4.78 -14.06
C SER A 89 13.95 3.56 -13.48
N LEU A 90 13.66 2.38 -14.02
CA LEU A 90 14.40 1.17 -13.65
C LEU A 90 15.77 1.12 -14.34
N PRO A 91 16.83 0.59 -13.68
CA PRO A 91 18.20 0.56 -14.25
C PRO A 91 18.32 -0.11 -15.62
N PHE A 92 17.41 -1.03 -15.96
CA PHE A 92 17.43 -1.81 -17.21
C PHE A 92 16.20 -1.59 -18.09
N ILE A 93 15.20 -0.83 -17.61
CA ILE A 93 13.93 -0.57 -18.32
C ILE A 93 13.60 0.91 -18.14
N ALA A 94 14.25 1.77 -18.93
CA ALA A 94 14.09 3.22 -18.81
C ALA A 94 12.68 3.72 -19.19
N THR A 95 11.92 2.94 -19.95
CA THR A 95 10.57 3.28 -20.40
C THR A 95 9.50 3.05 -19.34
N LEU A 96 9.79 2.23 -18.32
CA LEU A 96 8.86 1.95 -17.22
C LEU A 96 9.23 2.80 -16.02
N LEU A 97 8.42 3.82 -15.75
CA LEU A 97 8.52 4.63 -14.55
C LEU A 97 7.69 4.00 -13.44
N VAL A 98 8.31 3.82 -12.27
CA VAL A 98 7.63 3.34 -11.06
C VAL A 98 7.26 4.55 -10.20
N PRO A 99 5.96 4.86 -10.01
CA PRO A 99 5.56 5.95 -9.14
C PRO A 99 5.98 5.67 -7.69
N GLN A 100 6.62 6.65 -7.05
CA GLN A 100 7.06 6.58 -5.66
C GLN A 100 5.91 6.21 -4.72
N VAL A 101 4.72 6.76 -4.96
CA VAL A 101 3.50 6.49 -4.19
C VAL A 101 3.10 5.02 -4.22
N ALA A 102 3.36 4.28 -5.30
CA ALA A 102 3.04 2.86 -5.37
C ALA A 102 3.91 2.05 -4.38
N ILE A 103 5.19 2.43 -4.25
CA ILE A 103 6.13 1.83 -3.29
C ILE A 103 5.72 2.19 -1.85
N ILE A 104 5.41 3.46 -1.59
CA ILE A 104 4.94 3.91 -0.26
C ILE A 104 3.67 3.15 0.13
N SER A 105 2.70 3.06 -0.79
CA SER A 105 1.41 2.40 -0.55
C SER A 105 1.55 0.93 -0.16
N ILE A 106 2.37 0.15 -0.88
CA ILE A 106 2.56 -1.28 -0.54
C ILE A 106 3.30 -1.44 0.80
N LEU A 107 4.27 -0.58 1.12
CA LEU A 107 5.00 -0.65 2.40
C LEU A 107 4.09 -0.30 3.58
N THR A 108 3.29 0.76 3.46
CA THR A 108 2.30 1.13 4.47
C THR A 108 1.27 0.02 4.65
N ALA A 109 0.79 -0.60 3.55
CA ALA A 109 -0.11 -1.75 3.61
C ALA A 109 0.53 -2.98 4.27
N PHE A 110 1.83 -3.22 4.05
CA PHE A 110 2.55 -4.31 4.70
C PHE A 110 2.62 -4.13 6.22
N VAL A 111 2.89 -2.92 6.71
CA VAL A 111 2.85 -2.61 8.14
C VAL A 111 1.44 -2.77 8.70
N ALA A 112 0.42 -2.27 8.00
CA ALA A 112 -0.97 -2.42 8.41
C ALA A 112 -1.40 -3.89 8.52
N TRP A 113 -1.03 -4.70 7.53
CA TRP A 113 -1.27 -6.15 7.56
C TRP A 113 -0.57 -6.81 8.75
N LYS A 114 0.71 -6.51 9.01
CA LYS A 114 1.44 -7.06 10.16
C LYS A 114 0.85 -6.63 11.50
N ALA A 115 0.39 -5.39 11.61
CA ALA A 115 -0.29 -4.87 12.79
C ALA A 115 -1.61 -5.61 13.04
N TYR A 116 -2.43 -5.76 12.00
CA TYR A 116 -3.68 -6.49 12.08
C TYR A 116 -3.46 -7.99 12.39
N ASP A 117 -2.49 -8.61 11.75
CA ASP A 117 -2.11 -10.01 11.99
C ASP A 117 -1.66 -10.23 13.45
N SER A 118 -0.89 -9.29 14.02
CA SER A 118 -0.53 -9.33 15.45
C SER A 118 -1.77 -9.18 16.34
N PHE A 119 -2.65 -8.22 16.03
CA PHE A 119 -3.89 -8.01 16.78
C PHE A 119 -4.80 -9.24 16.75
N TYR A 120 -4.99 -9.88 15.59
CA TYR A 120 -5.82 -11.08 15.46
C TYR A 120 -5.33 -12.21 16.37
N HIS A 121 -4.02 -12.46 16.43
CA HIS A 121 -3.46 -13.57 17.22
C HIS A 121 -3.33 -13.27 18.73
N PHE A 122 -3.14 -12.00 19.12
CA PHE A 122 -2.79 -11.64 20.50
C PHE A 122 -3.77 -10.69 21.19
N GLN A 123 -4.82 -10.23 20.48
CA GLN A 123 -5.77 -9.20 20.93
C GLN A 123 -5.10 -7.88 21.33
N LYS A 124 -3.86 -7.68 20.88
CA LYS A 124 -3.05 -6.47 21.04
C LYS A 124 -1.99 -6.46 19.95
N ILE A 125 -1.62 -5.27 19.50
CA ILE A 125 -0.50 -5.10 18.58
C ILE A 125 0.80 -5.20 19.39
N ARG A 126 1.56 -6.28 19.23
CA ARG A 126 2.84 -6.44 19.93
C ARG A 126 3.94 -5.76 19.14
N THR A 127 4.73 -4.91 19.80
CA THR A 127 5.85 -4.21 19.18
C THR A 127 6.83 -5.17 18.50
N SER A 128 7.07 -6.35 19.08
CA SER A 128 7.94 -7.38 18.51
C SER A 128 7.52 -7.85 17.11
N ASP A 129 6.23 -7.80 16.80
CA ASP A 129 5.68 -8.32 15.54
C ASP A 129 5.71 -7.27 14.42
N ILE A 130 5.80 -5.98 14.78
CA ILE A 130 5.68 -4.85 13.86
C ILE A 130 6.95 -4.01 13.72
N ILE A 131 7.88 -4.07 14.68
CA ILE A 131 9.02 -3.14 14.72
C ILE A 131 9.92 -3.28 13.49
N LEU A 132 10.20 -4.51 13.05
CA LEU A 132 11.03 -4.73 11.88
C LEU A 132 10.33 -4.30 10.57
N PRO A 133 9.07 -4.69 10.28
CA PRO A 133 8.29 -4.12 9.18
C PRO A 133 8.21 -2.60 9.18
N LEU A 134 8.02 -2.00 10.36
CA LEU A 134 7.91 -0.56 10.53
C LEU A 134 9.23 0.13 10.22
N LEU A 135 10.34 -0.32 10.81
CA LEU A 135 11.66 0.25 10.54
C LEU A 135 12.03 0.12 9.07
N PHE A 136 11.80 -1.05 8.47
CA PHE A 136 12.02 -1.25 7.03
C PHE A 136 11.23 -0.22 6.20
N THR A 137 9.94 -0.08 6.49
CA THR A 137 9.07 0.87 5.78
C THR A 137 9.54 2.31 5.95
N LEU A 138 9.82 2.73 7.18
CA LEU A 138 10.30 4.09 7.47
C LEU A 138 11.66 4.37 6.82
N SER A 139 12.59 3.42 6.86
CA SER A 139 13.90 3.56 6.22
C SER A 139 13.78 3.71 4.71
N VAL A 140 12.95 2.90 4.04
CA VAL A 140 12.75 3.01 2.59
C VAL A 140 12.06 4.34 2.25
N ILE A 141 10.99 4.71 2.95
CA ILE A 141 10.29 5.99 2.72
C ILE A 141 11.26 7.17 2.92
N LEU A 142 12.09 7.14 3.97
CA LEU A 142 13.10 8.17 4.23
C LEU A 142 14.10 8.28 3.09
N VAL A 143 14.63 7.16 2.59
CA VAL A 143 15.55 7.15 1.45
C VAL A 143 14.89 7.72 0.19
N LEU A 144 13.66 7.32 -0.12
CA LEU A 144 12.91 7.84 -1.27
C LEU A 144 12.71 9.35 -1.16
N VAL A 145 12.25 9.84 -0.01
CA VAL A 145 11.90 11.25 0.20
C VAL A 145 13.15 12.14 0.33
N THR A 146 14.28 11.64 0.84
CA THR A 146 15.46 12.49 1.10
C THR A 146 16.54 12.38 0.04
N ILE A 147 16.81 11.18 -0.47
CA ILE A 147 17.88 10.94 -1.44
C ILE A 147 17.33 11.13 -2.85
N PHE A 148 16.24 10.44 -3.18
CA PHE A 148 15.73 10.43 -4.54
C PHE A 148 14.99 11.73 -4.92
N ASN A 149 14.35 12.42 -3.97
CA ASN A 149 13.76 13.75 -4.26
C ASN A 149 14.80 14.83 -4.58
N ARG A 150 16.05 14.68 -4.13
CA ARG A 150 17.12 15.66 -4.40
C ARG A 150 17.72 15.53 -5.80
N VAL A 151 17.59 14.37 -6.43
CA VAL A 151 18.14 14.14 -7.78
C VAL A 151 17.30 14.87 -8.84
N GLY A 152 16.03 15.18 -8.56
CA GLY A 152 15.15 15.97 -9.43
C GLY A 152 15.40 17.48 -9.43
N THR A 153 16.28 18.01 -8.58
CA THR A 153 16.69 19.44 -8.60
C THR A 153 17.99 19.68 -9.38
N ALA A 154 18.55 18.66 -10.01
CA ALA A 154 19.73 18.74 -10.85
C ALA A 154 19.36 18.46 -12.32
N ILE A 155 18.45 19.28 -12.86
CA ILE A 155 18.31 19.52 -14.30
C ILE A 155 18.03 21.00 -14.52
#